data_AF-A0AA97CFS2-F1
#
_entry.id   AF-A0AA97CFS2-F1
#
_cell.length_a   1.000
_cell.length_b   1.000
_cell.length_c   1.000
_cell.angle_alpha   90.00
_cell.angle_beta   90.00
_cell.angle_gamma   90.00
#
_symmetry.space_group_name_H-M   'P 1'
#
loop_
_entity.id
_entity.type
_entity.pdbx_description
1 polymer ?
#
loop_
_entity_poly.entity_id
_entity_poly.type
_entity_poly.pdbx_seq_one_letter_code
_entity_poly.pdbx_strand_id
1 'polypeptide(L)'
;MWHSAIIQRLALLSLFIIFPAKADLLPDRQQIDGWLNDLGGKNSFDESKTVDWGVLPGPFYTPEMGIGIGTALVGLYRIDKEDKQTQPSSIGLSGFASSTGAFGLNFTNYNFIDNDQWRLFVSGTINNIPTYYWGKGYSAGKNDHNKEKYHSQEFQITPRVLYQLADSTYIGLGWDFSSINASDPDNGAKQYFSNSIGGRSVLNSGVSAYYSYDTRDFLPNAYHGQAFEAIYTYFAPTLGSDTRFQTTQLQYAYYHALAEETVIAFDNYARFSTGNVPWNQLSLLGNGNRMRGYYEGRYRDNNIFTSQIELRHKLDWRHGVVGWLGTGTMSDAASELGQGHWLPTVGVGYRFEFKPRMNVRLDFGVGRNSTGVYFQVGEAF
;
A
#
# COMPACT_ATOMS: atom_id res chain seq x y z
N MET A 1 40.84 -2.25 10.77
CA MET A 1 40.06 -2.18 12.02
C MET A 1 38.76 -1.38 11.83
N TRP A 2 37.92 -1.77 10.86
CA TRP A 2 36.71 -1.02 10.45
C TRP A 2 35.50 -1.94 10.20
N HIS A 3 35.46 -3.12 10.80
CA HIS A 3 34.45 -4.16 10.48
C HIS A 3 33.73 -4.75 11.70
N SER A 4 33.91 -4.19 12.91
CA SER A 4 33.29 -4.74 14.14
C SER A 4 32.15 -3.87 14.71
N ALA A 5 31.98 -2.62 14.27
CA ALA A 5 31.03 -1.69 14.88
C ALA A 5 29.58 -1.77 14.34
N ILE A 6 29.35 -2.45 13.21
CA ILE A 6 28.04 -2.49 12.53
C ILE A 6 27.17 -3.66 13.04
N ILE A 7 27.79 -4.77 13.44
CA ILE A 7 27.07 -6.00 13.83
C ILE A 7 26.50 -5.92 15.26
N GLN A 8 27.10 -5.11 16.15
CA GLN A 8 26.54 -4.87 17.49
C GLN A 8 25.39 -3.83 17.51
N ARG A 9 25.14 -3.11 16.41
CA ARG A 9 24.14 -2.01 16.36
C ARG A 9 22.79 -2.40 15.76
N LEU A 10 22.66 -3.63 15.25
CA LEU A 10 21.41 -4.20 14.72
C LEU A 10 20.60 -5.01 15.75
N ALA A 11 21.11 -5.19 16.97
CA ALA A 11 20.53 -6.11 17.96
C ALA A 11 19.55 -5.48 18.98
N LEU A 12 19.15 -4.21 18.82
CA LEU A 12 18.38 -3.48 19.85
C LEU A 12 16.86 -3.38 19.62
N LEU A 13 16.32 -4.02 18.58
CA LEU A 13 14.86 -4.04 18.32
C LEU A 13 14.15 -5.34 18.77
N SER A 14 14.87 -6.27 19.42
CA SER A 14 14.33 -7.57 19.85
C SER A 14 14.19 -7.76 21.38
N LEU A 15 14.31 -6.70 22.18
CA LEU A 15 14.24 -6.79 23.65
C LEU A 15 12.94 -6.21 24.22
N PHE A 16 11.84 -6.92 24.00
CA PHE A 16 10.70 -6.92 24.91
C PHE A 16 10.41 -8.36 25.29
N ILE A 17 11.06 -8.87 26.35
CA ILE A 17 10.60 -9.95 27.24
C ILE A 17 11.69 -10.18 28.31
N ILE A 18 11.32 -9.91 29.57
CA ILE A 18 11.98 -10.17 30.88
C ILE A 18 13.07 -9.17 31.33
N PHE A 19 12.68 -8.24 32.21
CA PHE A 19 13.55 -7.49 33.14
C PHE A 19 13.50 -8.13 34.55
N PRO A 20 14.53 -7.89 35.38
CA PRO A 20 14.20 -7.15 36.60
C PRO A 20 15.06 -5.91 36.83
N ALA A 21 14.36 -4.84 37.23
CA ALA A 21 14.79 -3.77 38.13
C ALA A 21 16.05 -2.95 37.81
N LYS A 22 15.91 -1.97 36.91
CA LYS A 22 16.37 -0.58 37.14
C LYS A 22 15.37 0.39 36.50
N ALA A 23 14.93 1.38 37.27
CA ALA A 23 14.06 2.45 36.82
C ALA A 23 14.85 3.41 35.91
N ASP A 24 14.81 3.10 34.61
CA ASP A 24 14.76 4.00 33.46
C ASP A 24 14.41 3.08 32.27
N LEU A 25 13.20 2.51 32.35
CA LEU A 25 12.78 1.40 31.50
C LEU A 25 12.35 1.86 30.10
N LEU A 26 12.24 3.18 29.89
CA LEU A 26 11.86 3.79 28.64
C LEU A 26 12.82 4.96 28.33
N PRO A 27 13.38 5.02 27.11
CA PRO A 27 14.24 6.13 26.70
C PRO A 27 13.47 7.46 26.75
N ASP A 28 14.15 8.54 27.10
CA ASP A 28 13.55 9.88 27.11
C ASP A 28 13.26 10.39 25.68
N ARG A 29 12.47 11.47 25.56
CA ARG A 29 12.08 12.04 24.26
C ARG A 29 13.29 12.45 23.40
N GLN A 30 14.37 12.96 24.00
CA GLN A 30 15.57 13.39 23.28
C GLN A 30 16.38 12.20 22.75
N GLN A 31 16.46 11.12 23.51
CA GLN A 31 17.12 9.88 23.09
C GLN A 31 16.41 9.26 21.88
N ILE A 32 15.07 9.22 21.91
CA ILE A 32 14.25 8.73 20.79
C ILE A 32 14.47 9.60 19.54
N ASP A 33 14.43 10.92 19.70
CA ASP A 33 14.68 11.86 18.60
C ASP A 33 16.09 11.70 18.01
N GLY A 34 17.09 11.45 18.86
CA GLY A 34 18.47 11.15 18.46
C GLY A 34 18.59 9.90 17.59
N TRP A 35 18.01 8.78 18.03
CA TRP A 35 18.04 7.52 17.26
C TRP A 35 17.34 7.65 15.90
N LEU A 36 16.22 8.39 15.84
CA LEU A 36 15.52 8.62 14.58
C LEU A 36 16.40 9.42 13.61
N ASN A 37 17.07 10.47 14.08
CA ASN A 37 17.98 11.26 13.26
C ASN A 37 19.11 10.44 12.63
N ASP A 38 19.65 9.46 13.37
CA ASP A 38 20.72 8.57 12.89
C ASP A 38 20.27 7.62 11.78
N LEU A 39 18.98 7.27 11.70
CA LEU A 39 18.38 6.46 10.63
C LEU A 39 18.07 7.27 9.35
N GLY A 40 18.57 8.50 9.25
CA GLY A 40 18.18 9.44 8.19
C GLY A 40 16.83 10.09 8.49
N GLY A 41 16.44 10.13 9.77
CA GLY A 41 15.26 10.81 10.34
C GLY A 41 15.21 12.33 10.17
N LYS A 42 16.30 12.94 9.70
CA LYS A 42 16.47 14.39 9.66
C LYS A 42 15.31 15.07 8.92
N ASN A 43 14.79 16.14 9.50
CA ASN A 43 13.63 16.91 9.01
C ASN A 43 13.92 17.74 7.74
N SER A 44 15.08 17.56 7.11
CA SER A 44 15.53 18.35 5.96
C SER A 44 16.27 17.45 4.97
N PHE A 45 15.89 17.56 3.71
CA PHE A 45 16.67 17.03 2.59
C PHE A 45 18.05 17.70 2.57
N ASP A 46 19.12 16.90 2.59
CA ASP A 46 20.49 17.40 2.55
C ASP A 46 20.92 17.70 1.10
N GLU A 47 20.75 18.96 0.68
CA GLU A 47 21.07 19.41 -0.69
C GLU A 47 22.56 19.34 -1.03
N SER A 48 23.45 19.19 -0.04
CA SER A 48 24.89 19.06 -0.29
C SER A 48 25.26 17.70 -0.90
N LYS A 49 24.38 16.70 -0.74
CA LYS A 49 24.59 15.35 -1.27
C LYS A 49 23.99 15.22 -2.67
N THR A 50 24.62 14.41 -3.51
CA THR A 50 24.06 14.02 -4.80
C THR A 50 22.78 13.21 -4.63
N VAL A 51 22.75 12.32 -3.63
CA VAL A 51 21.57 11.57 -3.21
C VAL A 51 21.56 11.52 -1.69
N ASP A 52 20.47 11.94 -1.07
CA ASP A 52 20.27 11.88 0.37
C ASP A 52 19.54 10.58 0.74
N TRP A 53 20.31 9.63 1.26
CA TRP A 53 19.83 8.30 1.60
C TRP A 53 19.26 8.24 3.02
N GLY A 54 18.10 7.61 3.16
CA GLY A 54 17.50 7.18 4.43
C GLY A 54 17.25 5.68 4.45
N VAL A 55 17.31 5.10 5.64
CA VAL A 55 17.05 3.66 5.86
C VAL A 55 16.02 3.53 6.97
N LEU A 56 14.92 2.85 6.68
CA LEU A 56 13.84 2.62 7.63
C LEU A 56 13.64 1.11 7.79
N PRO A 57 14.40 0.46 8.70
CA PRO A 57 14.08 -0.88 9.13
C PRO A 57 12.93 -0.82 10.14
N GLY A 58 12.05 -1.82 10.12
CA GLY A 58 10.97 -1.87 11.08
C GLY A 58 10.22 -3.20 11.07
N PRO A 59 9.63 -3.59 12.21
CA PRO A 59 8.68 -4.68 12.22
C PRO A 59 7.42 -4.29 11.43
N PHE A 60 6.69 -5.28 10.93
CA PHE A 60 5.34 -5.10 10.41
C PHE A 60 4.46 -6.29 10.80
N TYR A 61 3.15 -6.07 10.76
CA TYR A 61 2.17 -7.13 10.95
C TYR A 61 0.97 -6.90 10.04
N THR A 62 0.51 -7.96 9.37
CA THR A 62 -0.80 -7.99 8.71
C THR A 62 -1.45 -9.37 8.89
N PRO A 63 -2.77 -9.50 8.73
CA PRO A 63 -3.45 -10.79 8.77
C PRO A 63 -2.92 -11.82 7.75
N GLU A 64 -2.42 -11.35 6.61
CA GLU A 64 -1.92 -12.16 5.51
C GLU A 64 -0.50 -12.65 5.77
N MET A 65 0.38 -11.77 6.25
CA MET A 65 1.82 -12.05 6.35
C MET A 65 2.27 -12.43 7.76
N GLY A 66 1.44 -12.21 8.78
CA GLY A 66 1.82 -12.36 10.18
C GLY A 66 2.88 -11.33 10.59
N ILE A 67 3.65 -11.63 11.64
CA ILE A 67 4.75 -10.77 12.09
C ILE A 67 5.90 -10.88 11.09
N GLY A 68 6.46 -9.75 10.67
CA GLY A 68 7.66 -9.72 9.84
C GLY A 68 8.56 -8.53 10.14
N ILE A 69 9.69 -8.50 9.45
CA ILE A 69 10.62 -7.39 9.44
C ILE A 69 10.80 -6.91 8.00
N GLY A 70 10.69 -5.61 7.81
CA GLY A 70 10.90 -4.93 6.54
C GLY A 70 12.04 -3.92 6.67
N THR A 71 12.64 -3.57 5.55
CA THR A 71 13.55 -2.43 5.47
C THR A 71 13.28 -1.68 4.18
N ALA A 72 13.14 -0.36 4.29
CA ALA A 72 13.06 0.54 3.14
C ALA A 72 14.33 1.39 3.06
N LEU A 73 14.92 1.46 1.88
CA LEU A 73 15.98 2.37 1.48
C LEU A 73 15.34 3.43 0.60
N VAL A 74 15.48 4.70 0.95
CA VAL A 74 14.94 5.82 0.16
C VAL A 74 16.08 6.77 -0.13
N GLY A 75 16.35 7.03 -1.41
CA GLY A 75 17.27 8.05 -1.87
C GLY A 75 16.50 9.22 -2.44
N LEU A 76 16.65 10.41 -1.86
CA LEU A 76 16.10 11.65 -2.39
C LEU A 76 17.15 12.36 -3.24
N TYR A 77 16.75 12.94 -4.37
CA TYR A 77 17.65 13.69 -5.23
C TYR A 77 16.89 14.75 -6.03
N ARG A 78 17.63 15.72 -6.59
CA ARG A 78 17.11 16.71 -7.52
C ARG A 78 17.79 16.56 -8.87
N ILE A 79 17.00 16.50 -9.94
CA ILE A 79 17.52 16.43 -11.32
C ILE A 79 18.10 17.80 -11.70
N ASP A 80 17.33 18.86 -11.45
CA ASP A 80 17.80 20.25 -11.50
C ASP A 80 18.02 20.77 -10.07
N LYS A 81 19.25 21.20 -9.76
CA LYS A 81 19.61 21.73 -8.44
C LYS A 81 19.10 23.15 -8.19
N GLU A 82 18.82 23.90 -9.26
CA GLU A 82 18.30 25.27 -9.19
C GLU A 82 16.79 25.29 -8.94
N ASP A 83 16.07 24.21 -9.26
CA ASP A 83 14.66 24.05 -8.92
C ASP A 83 14.47 23.74 -7.43
N LYS A 84 14.09 24.79 -6.69
CA LYS A 84 13.76 24.73 -5.25
C LYS A 84 12.27 24.60 -4.96
N GLN A 85 11.40 24.70 -5.97
CA GLN A 85 9.95 24.66 -5.77
C GLN A 85 9.41 23.24 -5.86
N THR A 86 9.90 22.45 -6.82
CA THR A 86 9.45 21.07 -7.00
C THR A 86 9.92 20.20 -5.84
N GLN A 87 9.12 19.21 -5.46
CA GLN A 87 9.55 18.21 -4.49
C GLN A 87 10.74 17.37 -5.02
N PRO A 88 11.65 16.89 -4.16
CA PRO A 88 12.74 16.03 -4.61
C PRO A 88 12.21 14.77 -5.31
N SER A 89 12.93 14.33 -6.34
CA SER A 89 12.77 12.99 -6.91
C SER A 89 13.22 11.94 -5.89
N SER A 90 12.70 10.72 -6.03
CA SER A 90 12.98 9.65 -5.08
C SER A 90 13.21 8.31 -5.76
N ILE A 91 14.17 7.55 -5.25
CA ILE A 91 14.33 6.12 -5.52
C ILE A 91 14.09 5.37 -4.21
N GLY A 92 13.19 4.39 -4.24
CA GLY A 92 12.85 3.55 -3.11
C GLY A 92 13.11 2.10 -3.42
N LEU A 93 13.82 1.41 -2.53
CA LEU A 93 13.95 -0.04 -2.54
C LEU A 93 13.53 -0.56 -1.17
N SER A 94 12.54 -1.44 -1.11
CA SER A 94 12.14 -2.08 0.14
C SER A 94 12.20 -3.58 0.01
N GLY A 95 12.51 -4.25 1.11
CA GLY A 95 12.45 -5.71 1.20
C GLY A 95 11.86 -6.13 2.53
N PHE A 96 11.21 -7.29 2.56
CA PHE A 96 10.61 -7.84 3.76
C PHE A 96 10.69 -9.36 3.83
N ALA A 97 10.65 -9.88 5.06
CA ALA A 97 10.48 -11.28 5.37
C ALA A 97 9.57 -11.44 6.60
N SER A 98 8.82 -12.53 6.67
CA SER A 98 7.83 -12.74 7.73
C SER A 98 7.80 -14.16 8.29
N SER A 99 7.16 -14.29 9.45
CA SER A 99 6.95 -15.54 10.19
C SER A 99 6.11 -16.57 9.43
N THR A 100 5.30 -16.16 8.45
CA THR A 100 4.54 -17.08 7.59
C THR A 100 5.41 -17.68 6.47
N GLY A 101 6.61 -17.15 6.25
CA GLY A 101 7.45 -17.46 5.10
C GLY A 101 7.28 -16.48 3.92
N ALA A 102 6.42 -15.46 4.06
CA ALA A 102 6.29 -14.42 3.04
C ALA A 102 7.58 -13.60 2.93
N PHE A 103 8.04 -13.36 1.71
CA PHE A 103 9.13 -12.44 1.41
C PHE A 103 8.83 -11.64 0.15
N GLY A 104 9.45 -10.48 0.04
CA GLY A 104 9.25 -9.64 -1.13
C GLY A 104 10.22 -8.49 -1.22
N LEU A 105 10.29 -7.92 -2.42
CA LEU A 105 11.07 -6.74 -2.76
C LEU A 105 10.15 -5.79 -3.55
N ASN A 106 10.12 -4.51 -3.15
CA ASN A 106 9.45 -3.46 -3.92
C ASN A 106 10.47 -2.40 -4.34
N PHE A 107 10.31 -1.91 -5.56
CA PHE A 107 11.09 -0.86 -6.16
C PHE A 107 10.15 0.29 -6.56
N THR A 108 10.58 1.51 -6.30
CA THR A 108 9.91 2.72 -6.78
C THR A 108 10.95 3.71 -7.27
N ASN A 109 10.61 4.44 -8.32
CA ASN A 109 11.38 5.57 -8.79
C ASN A 109 10.40 6.64 -9.26
N TYR A 110 10.44 7.80 -8.60
CA TYR A 110 9.62 8.94 -8.91
C TYR A 110 10.53 10.08 -9.34
N ASN A 111 10.48 10.41 -10.63
CA ASN A 111 11.21 11.54 -11.19
C ASN A 111 10.24 12.69 -11.45
N PHE A 112 10.62 13.87 -11.00
CA PHE A 112 9.98 15.14 -11.31
C PHE A 112 10.96 15.94 -12.18
N ILE A 113 10.55 16.26 -13.40
CA ILE A 113 11.39 16.85 -14.45
C ILE A 113 10.74 18.16 -14.90
N ASP A 114 11.58 19.15 -15.21
CA ASP A 114 11.17 20.43 -15.81
C ASP A 114 10.11 21.15 -14.95
N ASN A 115 10.46 21.47 -13.71
CA ASN A 115 9.57 22.13 -12.74
C ASN A 115 8.22 21.41 -12.56
N ASP A 116 8.26 20.07 -12.47
CA ASP A 116 7.09 19.20 -12.31
C ASP A 116 6.14 19.15 -13.52
N GLN A 117 6.58 19.63 -14.69
CA GLN A 117 5.82 19.48 -15.94
C GLN A 117 5.76 18.03 -16.40
N TRP A 118 6.84 17.27 -16.20
CA TRP A 118 6.93 15.86 -16.58
C TRP A 118 7.22 15.00 -15.35
N ARG A 119 6.44 13.93 -15.20
CA ARG A 119 6.65 12.92 -14.17
C ARG A 119 6.92 11.57 -14.81
N LEU A 120 8.10 11.00 -14.54
CA LEU A 120 8.44 9.63 -14.95
C LEU A 120 8.48 8.74 -13.71
N PHE A 121 7.46 7.91 -13.58
CA PHE A 121 7.29 7.03 -12.44
C PHE A 121 7.45 5.57 -12.86
N VAL A 122 8.24 4.82 -12.12
CA VAL A 122 8.37 3.37 -12.28
C VAL A 122 8.17 2.74 -10.92
N SER A 123 7.32 1.73 -10.85
CA SER A 123 7.18 0.89 -9.67
C SER A 123 7.27 -0.57 -10.08
N GLY A 124 7.74 -1.41 -9.17
CA GLY A 124 7.79 -2.84 -9.41
C GLY A 124 7.90 -3.64 -8.13
N THR A 125 7.50 -4.89 -8.20
CA THR A 125 7.34 -5.78 -7.05
C THR A 125 7.77 -7.18 -7.42
N ILE A 126 8.48 -7.85 -6.53
CA ILE A 126 8.84 -9.26 -6.63
C ILE A 126 8.52 -9.91 -5.30
N ASN A 127 7.47 -10.72 -5.26
CA ASN A 127 6.95 -11.26 -4.01
C ASN A 127 6.75 -12.77 -4.10
N ASN A 128 6.93 -13.45 -2.98
CA ASN A 128 6.48 -14.81 -2.75
C ASN A 128 5.76 -14.85 -1.41
N ILE A 129 4.43 -14.92 -1.46
CA ILE A 129 3.57 -14.75 -0.29
C ILE A 129 2.65 -15.98 -0.15
N PRO A 130 2.75 -16.77 0.94
CA PRO A 130 1.72 -17.73 1.29
C PRO A 130 0.42 -16.98 1.58
N THR A 131 -0.64 -17.32 0.86
CA THR A 131 -1.94 -16.67 1.01
C THR A 131 -3.07 -17.67 0.76
N TYR A 132 -4.31 -17.18 0.74
CA TYR A 132 -5.50 -18.00 0.64
C TYR A 132 -6.43 -17.51 -0.47
N TYR A 133 -7.21 -18.44 -1.01
CA TYR A 133 -8.23 -18.19 -2.01
C TYR A 133 -9.56 -18.79 -1.52
N TRP A 134 -10.67 -18.06 -1.71
CA TRP A 134 -12.02 -18.50 -1.29
C TRP A 134 -12.98 -18.69 -2.46
N GLY A 135 -12.54 -18.43 -3.69
CA GLY A 135 -13.42 -18.29 -4.85
C GLY A 135 -13.77 -16.85 -5.18
N LYS A 136 -14.57 -16.68 -6.24
CA LYS A 136 -15.09 -15.39 -6.72
C LYS A 136 -16.49 -15.14 -6.15
N GLY A 137 -16.75 -13.89 -5.75
CA GLY A 137 -18.03 -13.40 -5.29
C GLY A 137 -18.27 -13.52 -3.78
N TYR A 138 -19.31 -12.82 -3.31
CA TYR A 138 -19.63 -12.71 -1.87
C TYR A 138 -19.86 -14.05 -1.18
N SER A 139 -20.67 -14.94 -1.79
CA SER A 139 -21.01 -16.24 -1.21
C SER A 139 -19.78 -17.12 -0.98
N ALA A 140 -18.80 -17.01 -1.88
CA ALA A 140 -17.56 -17.76 -1.79
C ALA A 140 -16.69 -17.25 -0.63
N GLY A 141 -16.50 -15.93 -0.52
CA GLY A 141 -15.76 -15.30 0.59
C GLY A 141 -16.43 -15.43 1.97
N LYS A 142 -17.76 -15.54 2.02
CA LYS A 142 -18.51 -15.73 3.27
C LYS A 142 -18.30 -17.14 3.87
N ASN A 143 -18.15 -18.16 3.04
CA ASN A 143 -18.00 -19.54 3.50
C ASN A 143 -16.53 -19.87 3.82
N ASP A 144 -16.19 -20.03 5.09
CA ASP A 144 -14.81 -20.30 5.50
C ASP A 144 -14.30 -21.68 5.02
N HIS A 145 -15.21 -22.63 4.72
CA HIS A 145 -14.85 -23.93 4.14
C HIS A 145 -14.26 -23.82 2.73
N ASN A 146 -14.42 -22.68 2.06
CA ASN A 146 -13.83 -22.44 0.75
C ASN A 146 -12.36 -22.01 0.82
N LYS A 147 -11.82 -21.80 2.03
CA LYS A 147 -10.47 -21.30 2.24
C LYS A 147 -9.43 -22.33 1.82
N GLU A 148 -8.70 -22.03 0.75
CA GLU A 148 -7.67 -22.91 0.20
C GLU A 148 -6.34 -22.17 0.14
N LYS A 149 -5.25 -22.81 0.59
CA LYS A 149 -3.93 -22.20 0.63
C LYS A 149 -3.21 -22.32 -0.72
N TYR A 150 -2.40 -21.32 -1.05
CA TYR A 150 -1.42 -21.37 -2.12
C TYR A 150 -0.27 -20.39 -1.84
N HIS A 151 0.80 -20.46 -2.61
CA HIS A 151 1.87 -19.46 -2.61
C HIS A 151 1.74 -18.58 -3.85
N SER A 152 1.62 -17.28 -3.64
CA SER A 152 1.57 -16.28 -4.70
C SER A 152 2.98 -15.85 -5.06
N GLN A 153 3.49 -16.32 -6.19
CA GLN A 153 4.76 -15.87 -6.76
C GLN A 153 4.48 -14.82 -7.82
N GLU A 154 4.87 -13.58 -7.57
CA GLU A 154 4.49 -12.44 -8.39
C GLU A 154 5.71 -11.59 -8.78
N PHE A 155 5.73 -11.20 -10.05
CA PHE A 155 6.55 -10.12 -10.57
C PHE A 155 5.63 -9.08 -11.21
N GLN A 156 5.73 -7.82 -10.82
CA GLN A 156 5.00 -6.71 -11.43
C GLN A 156 5.94 -5.55 -11.74
N ILE A 157 5.69 -4.85 -12.83
CA ILE A 157 6.33 -3.57 -13.15
C ILE A 157 5.35 -2.64 -13.87
N THR A 158 5.31 -1.38 -13.44
CA THR A 158 4.36 -0.38 -13.93
C THR A 158 5.10 0.94 -14.19
N PRO A 159 5.70 1.12 -15.38
CA PRO A 159 6.21 2.42 -15.82
C PRO A 159 5.07 3.32 -16.30
N ARG A 160 5.10 4.61 -15.93
CA ARG A 160 4.17 5.63 -16.40
C ARG A 160 4.86 6.98 -16.59
N VAL A 161 4.43 7.70 -17.62
CA VAL A 161 4.84 9.06 -17.94
C VAL A 161 3.60 9.94 -17.83
N LEU A 162 3.69 10.99 -17.02
CA LEU A 162 2.62 11.98 -16.86
C LEU A 162 3.13 13.35 -17.30
N TYR A 163 2.22 14.13 -17.86
CA TYR A 163 2.42 15.51 -18.27
C TYR A 163 1.41 16.40 -17.54
N GLN A 164 1.87 17.55 -17.05
CA GLN A 164 1.04 18.54 -16.40
C GLN A 164 0.20 19.28 -17.45
N LEU A 165 -1.11 19.06 -17.45
CA LEU A 165 -2.03 19.74 -18.37
C LEU A 165 -2.47 21.10 -17.84
N ALA A 166 -2.60 21.20 -16.51
CA ALA A 166 -2.96 22.40 -15.77
C ALA A 166 -2.42 22.27 -14.34
N ASP A 167 -2.55 23.32 -13.54
CA ASP A 167 -2.16 23.29 -12.13
C ASP A 167 -2.78 22.07 -11.41
N SER A 168 -1.95 21.33 -10.69
CA SER A 168 -2.32 20.08 -9.98
C SER A 168 -2.91 18.97 -10.85
N THR A 169 -2.95 19.10 -12.18
CA THR A 169 -3.64 18.18 -13.10
C THR A 169 -2.65 17.53 -14.06
N TYR A 170 -2.64 16.20 -14.06
CA TYR A 170 -1.73 15.38 -14.83
C TYR A 170 -2.49 14.39 -15.69
N ILE A 171 -2.05 14.22 -16.93
CA ILE A 171 -2.50 13.15 -17.82
C ILE A 171 -1.30 12.32 -18.23
N GLY A 172 -1.50 11.06 -18.56
CA GLY A 172 -0.36 10.28 -19.01
C GLY A 172 -0.68 8.90 -19.55
N LEU A 173 0.39 8.24 -19.97
CA LEU A 173 0.38 6.90 -20.50
C LEU A 173 1.37 6.04 -19.73
N GLY A 174 1.14 4.74 -19.73
CA GLY A 174 2.07 3.79 -19.13
C GLY A 174 1.79 2.37 -19.56
N TRP A 175 2.44 1.45 -18.87
CA TRP A 175 2.31 0.03 -19.09
C TRP A 175 2.07 -0.65 -17.75
N ASP A 176 1.23 -1.67 -17.72
CA ASP A 176 1.12 -2.60 -16.59
C ASP A 176 1.55 -3.98 -17.07
N PHE A 177 2.58 -4.53 -16.44
CA PHE A 177 3.04 -5.88 -16.67
C PHE A 177 3.07 -6.63 -15.35
N SER A 178 2.41 -7.79 -15.30
CA SER A 178 2.50 -8.70 -14.16
C SER A 178 2.57 -10.15 -14.62
N SER A 179 3.38 -10.95 -13.93
CA SER A 179 3.44 -12.40 -14.07
C SER A 179 3.21 -12.99 -12.69
N ILE A 180 2.19 -13.84 -12.57
CA ILE A 180 1.86 -14.52 -11.32
C ILE A 180 1.80 -16.01 -11.55
N ASN A 181 2.30 -16.78 -10.58
CA ASN A 181 2.13 -18.22 -10.50
C ASN A 181 1.65 -18.60 -9.11
N ALA A 182 0.51 -19.28 -9.03
CA ALA A 182 0.04 -19.88 -7.79
C ALA A 182 0.79 -21.20 -7.54
N SER A 183 1.92 -21.17 -6.85
CA SER A 183 2.71 -22.37 -6.52
C SER A 183 2.14 -23.11 -5.31
N ASP A 184 2.39 -24.42 -5.27
CA ASP A 184 1.99 -25.35 -4.20
C ASP A 184 0.56 -25.15 -3.67
N PRO A 185 -0.47 -25.11 -4.54
CA PRO A 185 -1.85 -24.96 -4.11
C PRO A 185 -2.39 -26.23 -3.45
N ASP A 186 -3.24 -26.05 -2.44
CA ASP A 186 -4.08 -27.11 -1.89
C ASP A 186 -5.02 -27.69 -2.98
N ASN A 187 -5.61 -28.85 -2.71
CA ASN A 187 -6.41 -29.55 -3.71
C ASN A 187 -7.66 -28.76 -4.16
N GLY A 188 -8.33 -28.02 -3.27
CA GLY A 188 -9.44 -27.15 -3.68
C GLY A 188 -8.94 -25.92 -4.45
N ALA A 189 -7.79 -25.35 -4.06
CA ALA A 189 -7.13 -24.29 -4.83
C ALA A 189 -6.79 -24.74 -6.27
N LYS A 190 -6.31 -25.98 -6.46
CA LYS A 190 -6.08 -26.53 -7.82
C LYS A 190 -7.35 -26.49 -8.67
N GLN A 191 -8.50 -26.83 -8.10
CA GLN A 191 -9.78 -26.80 -8.81
C GLN A 191 -10.22 -25.37 -9.13
N TYR A 192 -10.02 -24.42 -8.23
CA TYR A 192 -10.27 -23.01 -8.54
C TYR A 192 -9.42 -22.54 -9.72
N PHE A 193 -8.12 -22.83 -9.69
CA PHE A 193 -7.21 -22.38 -10.74
C PHE A 193 -7.45 -23.08 -12.07
N SER A 194 -7.77 -24.38 -12.09
CA SER A 194 -8.08 -25.11 -13.33
C SER A 194 -9.34 -24.58 -14.03
N ASN A 195 -10.30 -24.08 -13.26
CA ASN A 195 -11.55 -23.53 -13.77
C ASN A 195 -11.47 -22.01 -14.02
N SER A 196 -10.39 -21.37 -13.59
CA SER A 196 -10.18 -19.93 -13.76
C SER A 196 -9.60 -19.60 -15.13
N ILE A 197 -9.90 -18.40 -15.60
CA ILE A 197 -9.30 -17.86 -16.83
C ILE A 197 -7.79 -17.68 -16.60
N GLY A 198 -6.97 -18.20 -17.52
CA GLY A 198 -5.51 -18.16 -17.46
C GLY A 198 -4.87 -19.31 -16.66
N GLY A 199 -5.66 -20.09 -15.90
CA GLY A 199 -5.12 -21.19 -15.13
C GLY A 199 -4.27 -20.73 -13.95
N ARG A 200 -3.30 -21.57 -13.54
CA ARG A 200 -2.48 -21.34 -12.34
C ARG A 200 -1.41 -20.25 -12.51
N SER A 201 -0.93 -20.05 -13.74
CA SER A 201 0.12 -19.09 -14.07
C SER A 201 -0.42 -18.14 -15.13
N VAL A 202 -0.39 -16.85 -14.85
CA VAL A 202 -1.01 -15.83 -15.70
C VAL A 202 -0.03 -14.69 -15.94
N LEU A 203 0.14 -14.34 -17.21
CA LEU A 203 0.86 -13.17 -17.65
C LEU A 203 -0.11 -12.08 -18.14
N ASN A 204 -0.02 -10.91 -17.52
CA ASN A 204 -0.78 -9.72 -17.85
C ASN A 204 0.17 -8.67 -18.41
N SER A 205 -0.19 -8.11 -19.56
CA SER A 205 0.56 -7.04 -20.21
C SER A 205 -0.43 -6.11 -20.91
N GLY A 206 -0.44 -4.85 -20.49
CA GLY A 206 -1.45 -3.89 -20.91
C GLY A 206 -0.95 -2.45 -20.95
N VAL A 207 -1.55 -1.68 -21.86
CA VAL A 207 -1.30 -0.24 -21.95
C VAL A 207 -2.26 0.50 -21.03
N SER A 208 -1.76 1.51 -20.33
CA SER A 208 -2.53 2.28 -19.34
C SER A 208 -2.62 3.75 -19.72
N ALA A 209 -3.78 4.36 -19.47
CA ALA A 209 -4.03 5.79 -19.51
C ALA A 209 -4.30 6.30 -18.09
N TYR A 210 -3.73 7.45 -17.75
CA TYR A 210 -3.75 8.03 -16.42
C TYR A 210 -4.35 9.44 -16.46
N TYR A 211 -5.17 9.74 -15.45
CA TYR A 211 -5.56 11.09 -15.08
C TYR A 211 -5.37 11.24 -13.57
N SER A 212 -4.76 12.33 -13.15
CA SER A 212 -4.55 12.64 -11.73
C SER A 212 -4.81 14.12 -11.49
N TYR A 213 -5.57 14.42 -10.46
CA TYR A 213 -5.75 15.75 -9.92
C TYR A 213 -5.42 15.71 -8.44
N ASP A 214 -4.35 16.39 -8.00
CA ASP A 214 -3.88 16.31 -6.61
C ASP A 214 -3.53 17.70 -6.07
N THR A 215 -4.27 18.12 -5.06
CA THR A 215 -4.14 19.40 -4.35
C THR A 215 -3.82 19.21 -2.88
N ARG A 216 -3.47 17.98 -2.47
CA ARG A 216 -3.15 17.69 -1.08
C ARG A 216 -1.92 18.48 -0.66
N ASP A 217 -1.98 19.00 0.56
CA ASP A 217 -0.87 19.76 1.14
C ASP A 217 0.36 18.89 1.44
N PHE A 218 0.16 17.60 1.73
CA PHE A 218 1.25 16.64 1.92
C PHE A 218 0.77 15.21 1.64
N LEU A 219 1.38 14.53 0.65
CA LEU A 219 0.90 13.22 0.19
C LEU A 219 0.86 12.15 1.29
N PRO A 220 1.90 11.96 2.14
CA PRO A 220 1.91 10.88 3.14
C PRO A 220 0.90 11.03 4.29
N ASN A 221 0.43 12.25 4.57
CA ASN A 221 -0.53 12.54 5.64
C ASN A 221 -1.15 13.93 5.43
N ALA A 222 -2.09 14.02 4.50
CA ALA A 222 -2.72 15.28 4.12
C ALA A 222 -3.68 15.78 5.20
N TYR A 223 -3.68 17.10 5.42
CA TYR A 223 -4.61 17.80 6.32
C TYR A 223 -5.68 18.57 5.53
N HIS A 224 -5.33 18.99 4.31
CA HIS A 224 -6.20 19.76 3.44
C HIS A 224 -6.04 19.30 1.99
N GLY A 225 -7.10 19.55 1.21
CA GLY A 225 -7.10 19.33 -0.24
C GLY A 225 -7.72 18.00 -0.62
N GLN A 226 -7.55 17.64 -1.88
CA GLN A 226 -8.16 16.46 -2.47
C GLN A 226 -7.27 15.83 -3.52
N ALA A 227 -7.45 14.53 -3.71
CA ALA A 227 -6.83 13.77 -4.77
C ALA A 227 -7.89 12.97 -5.53
N PHE A 228 -7.83 13.02 -6.85
CA PHE A 228 -8.58 12.16 -7.74
C PHE A 228 -7.62 11.46 -8.69
N GLU A 229 -7.70 10.14 -8.79
CA GLU A 229 -6.93 9.36 -9.75
C GLU A 229 -7.89 8.49 -10.56
N ALA A 230 -7.74 8.50 -11.88
CA ALA A 230 -8.39 7.58 -12.79
C ALA A 230 -7.35 6.87 -13.64
N ILE A 231 -7.38 5.54 -13.62
CA ILE A 231 -6.49 4.69 -14.40
C ILE A 231 -7.35 3.75 -15.23
N TYR A 232 -7.13 3.76 -16.53
CA TYR A 232 -7.71 2.78 -17.45
C TYR A 232 -6.59 1.93 -18.04
N THR A 233 -6.71 0.61 -17.97
CA THR A 233 -5.71 -0.31 -18.53
C THR A 233 -6.38 -1.33 -19.44
N TYR A 234 -5.81 -1.50 -20.63
CA TYR A 234 -6.27 -2.46 -21.63
C TYR A 234 -5.23 -3.57 -21.81
N PHE A 235 -5.62 -4.80 -21.49
CA PHE A 235 -4.79 -5.99 -21.59
C PHE A 235 -5.17 -6.82 -22.81
N ALA A 236 -4.18 -7.28 -23.56
CA ALA A 236 -4.42 -8.05 -24.79
C ALA A 236 -3.27 -8.99 -25.15
N PRO A 237 -3.55 -10.11 -25.84
CA PRO A 237 -2.51 -10.98 -26.43
C PRO A 237 -1.57 -10.29 -27.39
N THR A 238 -2.04 -9.28 -28.12
CA THR A 238 -1.19 -8.45 -29.00
C THR A 238 -0.19 -7.59 -28.24
N LEU A 239 -0.39 -7.39 -26.93
CA LEU A 239 0.51 -6.69 -26.02
C LEU A 239 1.31 -7.68 -25.15
N GLY A 240 1.13 -9.00 -25.36
CA GLY A 240 1.80 -10.07 -24.62
C GLY A 240 0.97 -10.72 -23.52
N SER A 241 -0.26 -10.28 -23.22
CA SER A 241 -1.07 -10.90 -22.15
C SER A 241 -1.69 -12.24 -22.56
N ASP A 242 -1.84 -13.18 -21.63
CA ASP A 242 -2.54 -14.45 -21.90
C ASP A 242 -4.02 -14.27 -22.21
N THR A 243 -4.64 -13.19 -21.70
CA THR A 243 -6.07 -12.95 -21.77
C THR A 243 -6.37 -11.54 -22.27
N ARG A 244 -7.62 -11.30 -22.69
CA ARG A 244 -8.08 -9.99 -23.12
C ARG A 244 -9.14 -9.47 -22.15
N PHE A 245 -8.82 -8.40 -21.45
CA PHE A 245 -9.69 -7.74 -20.48
C PHE A 245 -9.26 -6.29 -20.31
N GLN A 246 -10.06 -5.52 -19.59
CA GLN A 246 -9.76 -4.13 -19.28
C GLN A 246 -10.13 -3.84 -17.83
N THR A 247 -9.43 -2.88 -17.25
CA THR A 247 -9.67 -2.43 -15.88
C THR A 247 -9.80 -0.92 -15.83
N THR A 248 -10.77 -0.42 -15.07
CA THR A 248 -10.90 0.99 -14.74
C THR A 248 -10.82 1.14 -13.23
N GLN A 249 -9.79 1.83 -12.74
CA GLN A 249 -9.63 2.19 -11.35
C GLN A 249 -9.94 3.67 -11.16
N LEU A 250 -10.74 3.99 -10.14
CA LEU A 250 -11.07 5.35 -9.72
C LEU A 250 -10.80 5.47 -8.23
N GLN A 251 -10.08 6.51 -7.82
CA GLN A 251 -9.89 6.84 -6.42
C GLN A 251 -10.17 8.32 -6.20
N TYR A 252 -10.94 8.64 -5.16
CA TYR A 252 -11.18 10.00 -4.71
C TYR A 252 -10.95 10.10 -3.21
N ALA A 253 -10.01 10.95 -2.81
CA ALA A 253 -9.71 11.24 -1.41
C ALA A 253 -9.88 12.74 -1.12
N TYR A 254 -10.44 13.06 0.04
CA TYR A 254 -10.68 14.44 0.50
C TYR A 254 -10.27 14.60 1.97
N TYR A 255 -9.59 15.69 2.29
CA TYR A 255 -9.06 15.98 3.62
C TYR A 255 -9.46 17.38 4.05
N HIS A 256 -9.95 17.48 5.28
CA HIS A 256 -10.37 18.74 5.87
C HIS A 256 -9.98 18.80 7.34
N ALA A 257 -9.17 19.80 7.71
CA ALA A 257 -8.86 20.06 9.10
C ALA A 257 -10.07 20.71 9.80
N LEU A 258 -10.58 20.02 10.82
CA LEU A 258 -11.64 20.54 11.71
C LEU A 258 -11.05 21.44 12.80
N ALA A 259 -9.79 21.21 13.17
CA ALA A 259 -8.98 21.98 14.12
C ALA A 259 -7.49 21.78 13.79
N GLU A 260 -6.59 22.47 14.48
CA GLU A 260 -5.13 22.37 14.24
C GLU A 260 -4.62 20.93 14.37
N GLU A 261 -5.15 20.16 15.33
CA GLU A 261 -4.76 18.77 15.56
C GLU A 261 -5.74 17.74 14.99
N THR A 262 -6.85 18.16 14.35
CA THR A 262 -7.95 17.24 13.98
C THR A 262 -8.29 17.33 12.50
N VAL A 263 -8.27 16.18 11.82
CA VAL A 263 -8.59 16.06 10.39
C VAL A 263 -9.69 15.03 10.19
N ILE A 264 -10.70 15.37 9.40
CA ILE A 264 -11.60 14.39 8.80
C ILE A 264 -11.11 14.08 7.39
N ALA A 265 -10.96 12.79 7.11
CA ALA A 265 -10.48 12.28 5.83
C ALA A 265 -11.50 11.32 5.24
N PHE A 266 -11.69 11.36 3.92
CA PHE A 266 -12.62 10.55 3.16
C PHE A 266 -11.90 9.88 2.01
N ASP A 267 -12.13 8.59 1.78
CA ASP A 267 -11.58 7.83 0.64
C ASP A 267 -12.69 7.00 -0.01
N ASN A 268 -12.78 7.10 -1.33
CA ASN A 268 -13.58 6.23 -2.16
C ASN A 268 -12.68 5.60 -3.19
N TYR A 269 -12.86 4.31 -3.37
CA TYR A 269 -12.09 3.53 -4.31
C TYR A 269 -13.03 2.60 -5.07
N ALA A 270 -12.93 2.60 -6.38
CA ALA A 270 -13.65 1.69 -7.25
C ALA A 270 -12.67 1.05 -8.22
N ARG A 271 -12.85 -0.25 -8.47
CA ARG A 271 -12.16 -0.94 -9.55
C ARG A 271 -13.15 -1.79 -10.30
N PHE A 272 -13.24 -1.58 -11.59
CA PHE A 272 -14.11 -2.30 -12.51
C PHE A 272 -13.25 -3.13 -13.45
N SER A 273 -13.63 -4.37 -13.68
CA SER A 273 -12.93 -5.27 -14.59
C SER A 273 -13.93 -5.93 -15.53
N THR A 274 -13.61 -6.01 -16.81
CA THR A 274 -14.52 -6.57 -17.84
C THR A 274 -13.76 -7.31 -18.92
N GLY A 275 -14.37 -8.36 -19.47
CA GLY A 275 -13.75 -9.27 -20.44
C GLY A 275 -13.33 -10.58 -19.79
N ASN A 276 -12.27 -11.20 -20.30
CA ASN A 276 -11.74 -12.46 -19.79
C ASN A 276 -10.78 -12.19 -18.63
N VAL A 277 -11.31 -11.72 -17.50
CA VAL A 277 -10.52 -11.32 -16.32
C VAL A 277 -9.94 -12.57 -15.63
N PRO A 278 -8.61 -12.73 -15.55
CA PRO A 278 -8.00 -13.83 -14.83
C PRO A 278 -8.15 -13.67 -13.31
N TRP A 279 -8.03 -14.78 -12.56
CA TRP A 279 -8.29 -14.82 -11.11
C TRP A 279 -7.43 -13.85 -10.29
N ASN A 280 -6.22 -13.54 -10.77
CA ASN A 280 -5.28 -12.64 -10.12
C ASN A 280 -5.55 -11.16 -10.43
N GLN A 281 -6.41 -10.89 -11.41
CA GLN A 281 -6.82 -9.54 -11.79
C GLN A 281 -8.25 -9.22 -11.35
N LEU A 282 -8.86 -10.10 -10.54
CA LEU A 282 -10.08 -9.78 -9.80
C LEU A 282 -9.82 -8.64 -8.81
N SER A 283 -10.81 -7.79 -8.64
CA SER A 283 -10.77 -6.69 -7.69
C SER A 283 -10.93 -7.22 -6.26
N LEU A 284 -10.07 -6.78 -5.35
CA LEU A 284 -9.98 -7.31 -3.99
C LEU A 284 -10.53 -6.32 -2.94
N LEU A 285 -11.31 -6.81 -1.99
CA LEU A 285 -11.65 -6.09 -0.77
C LEU A 285 -10.74 -6.51 0.39
N GLY A 286 -10.48 -5.56 1.28
CA GLY A 286 -9.63 -5.72 2.45
C GLY A 286 -8.16 -5.52 2.09
N ASN A 287 -7.45 -4.72 2.88
CA ASN A 287 -6.00 -4.66 3.01
C ASN A 287 -5.64 -3.68 4.14
N GLY A 288 -4.37 -3.28 4.23
CA GLY A 288 -3.91 -2.27 5.19
C GLY A 288 -4.46 -0.86 4.94
N ASN A 289 -4.95 -0.54 3.75
CA ASN A 289 -5.31 0.83 3.35
C ASN A 289 -6.82 1.05 3.35
N ARG A 290 -7.57 0.03 2.93
CA ARG A 290 -9.03 0.07 2.81
C ARG A 290 -9.66 -1.21 3.29
N MET A 291 -10.88 -1.10 3.82
CA MET A 291 -11.63 -2.25 4.34
C MET A 291 -10.83 -3.05 5.40
N ARG A 292 -10.05 -2.34 6.24
CA ARG A 292 -9.28 -2.93 7.34
C ARG A 292 -10.19 -3.76 8.24
N GLY A 293 -9.70 -4.90 8.70
CA GLY A 293 -10.51 -5.88 9.44
C GLY A 293 -10.93 -7.08 8.60
N TYR A 294 -10.84 -6.98 7.27
CA TYR A 294 -10.97 -8.11 6.35
C TYR A 294 -9.59 -8.57 5.85
N TYR A 295 -9.43 -9.89 5.72
CA TYR A 295 -8.28 -10.49 5.06
C TYR A 295 -8.28 -10.12 3.57
N GLU A 296 -7.16 -9.62 3.05
CA GLU A 296 -7.04 -9.16 1.68
C GLU A 296 -7.38 -10.26 0.67
N GLY A 297 -8.36 -9.96 -0.19
CA GLY A 297 -8.82 -10.89 -1.21
C GLY A 297 -9.66 -12.05 -0.68
N ARG A 298 -10.07 -12.08 0.59
CA ARG A 298 -11.15 -13.00 1.03
C ARG A 298 -12.42 -12.76 0.24
N TYR A 299 -12.76 -11.50 0.06
CA TYR A 299 -13.87 -11.03 -0.75
C TYR A 299 -13.31 -10.41 -2.02
N ARG A 300 -13.64 -10.99 -3.16
CA ARG A 300 -13.14 -10.56 -4.48
C ARG A 300 -14.19 -10.78 -5.55
N ASP A 301 -14.23 -9.89 -6.53
CA ASP A 301 -15.08 -10.02 -7.71
C ASP A 301 -14.52 -9.18 -8.85
N ASN A 302 -15.18 -9.16 -10.02
CA ASN A 302 -14.77 -8.31 -11.13
C ASN A 302 -14.79 -6.82 -10.75
N ASN A 303 -15.84 -6.40 -10.05
CA ASN A 303 -16.07 -5.00 -9.71
C ASN A 303 -16.17 -4.83 -8.20
N ILE A 304 -15.54 -3.78 -7.67
CA ILE A 304 -15.67 -3.38 -6.27
C ILE A 304 -15.86 -1.87 -6.16
N PHE A 305 -16.51 -1.48 -5.07
CA PHE A 305 -16.52 -0.11 -4.58
C PHE A 305 -16.34 -0.13 -3.06
N THR A 306 -15.50 0.76 -2.54
CA THR A 306 -15.31 0.98 -1.11
C THR A 306 -15.40 2.46 -0.79
N SER A 307 -15.94 2.77 0.38
CA SER A 307 -16.01 4.13 0.92
C SER A 307 -15.64 4.09 2.39
N GLN A 308 -14.79 5.00 2.85
CA GLN A 308 -14.38 5.10 4.23
C GLN A 308 -14.14 6.54 4.67
N ILE A 309 -14.44 6.80 5.94
CA ILE A 309 -14.21 8.07 6.61
C ILE A 309 -13.31 7.80 7.82
N GLU A 310 -12.29 8.62 8.01
CA GLU A 310 -11.43 8.63 9.17
C GLU A 310 -11.53 9.97 9.90
N LEU A 311 -11.59 9.92 11.23
CA LEU A 311 -11.32 11.05 12.10
C LEU A 311 -9.93 10.85 12.71
N ARG A 312 -8.98 11.69 12.32
CA ARG A 312 -7.59 11.65 12.77
C ARG A 312 -7.37 12.79 13.77
N HIS A 313 -6.76 12.49 14.91
CA HIS A 313 -6.48 13.47 15.96
C HIS A 313 -5.05 13.31 16.47
N LYS A 314 -4.24 14.36 16.37
CA LYS A 314 -2.92 14.43 16.99
C LYS A 314 -3.10 14.73 18.48
N LEU A 315 -2.45 13.93 19.32
CA LEU A 315 -2.42 14.10 20.77
C LEU A 315 -1.19 14.95 21.16
N ASP A 316 -0.65 14.74 22.35
CA ASP A 316 0.62 15.35 22.73
C ASP A 316 1.82 14.71 22.00
N TRP A 317 2.82 15.53 21.71
CA TRP A 317 4.10 15.14 21.13
C TRP A 317 3.95 14.37 19.80
N ARG A 318 4.50 13.15 19.72
CA ARG A 318 4.51 12.29 18.53
C ARG A 318 3.32 11.35 18.50
N HIS A 319 2.35 11.48 19.40
CA HIS A 319 1.24 10.56 19.52
C HIS A 319 0.02 11.05 18.74
N GLY A 320 -0.72 10.13 18.15
CA GLY A 320 -2.00 10.41 17.52
C GLY A 320 -2.92 9.20 17.56
N VAL A 321 -4.18 9.44 17.28
CA VAL A 321 -5.22 8.41 17.20
C VAL A 321 -6.10 8.63 15.98
N VAL A 322 -6.65 7.54 15.48
CA VAL A 322 -7.59 7.53 14.36
C VAL A 322 -8.78 6.65 14.72
N GLY A 323 -9.99 7.11 14.41
CA GLY A 323 -11.18 6.26 14.35
C GLY A 323 -11.72 6.24 12.92
N TRP A 324 -12.23 5.11 12.46
CA TRP A 324 -12.78 5.01 11.11
C TRP A 324 -14.07 4.20 11.02
N LEU A 325 -14.84 4.53 10.00
CA LEU A 325 -16.01 3.79 9.54
C LEU A 325 -15.88 3.62 8.03
N GLY A 326 -16.19 2.43 7.53
CA GLY A 326 -16.15 2.18 6.10
C GLY A 326 -17.08 1.05 5.68
N THR A 327 -17.25 0.94 4.37
CA THR A 327 -18.08 -0.10 3.77
C THR A 327 -17.59 -0.40 2.36
N GLY A 328 -17.87 -1.61 1.89
CA GLY A 328 -17.51 -2.02 0.54
C GLY A 328 -18.49 -3.03 -0.03
N THR A 329 -18.67 -2.99 -1.34
CA THR A 329 -19.52 -3.90 -2.10
C THR A 329 -18.74 -4.45 -3.28
N MET A 330 -19.19 -5.59 -3.79
CA MET A 330 -18.62 -6.23 -4.98
C MET A 330 -19.72 -6.78 -5.88
N SER A 331 -19.41 -6.97 -7.16
CA SER A 331 -20.31 -7.61 -8.12
C SER A 331 -19.55 -8.16 -9.33
N ASP A 332 -20.17 -9.13 -10.01
CA ASP A 332 -19.66 -9.68 -11.25
C ASP A 332 -19.84 -8.69 -12.43
N ALA A 333 -20.99 -8.02 -12.49
CA ALA A 333 -21.30 -6.98 -13.46
C ALA A 333 -21.30 -5.58 -12.84
N ALA A 334 -20.77 -4.59 -13.56
CA ALA A 334 -20.70 -3.21 -13.09
C ALA A 334 -22.09 -2.59 -12.83
N SER A 335 -23.11 -2.99 -13.61
CA SER A 335 -24.50 -2.53 -13.44
C SER A 335 -25.14 -3.00 -12.13
N GLU A 336 -24.63 -4.07 -11.54
CA GLU A 336 -25.13 -4.67 -10.29
C GLU A 336 -24.39 -4.15 -9.05
N LEU A 337 -23.36 -3.31 -9.25
CA LEU A 337 -22.55 -2.80 -8.15
C LEU A 337 -23.42 -1.96 -7.22
N GLY A 338 -23.36 -2.25 -5.91
CA GLY A 338 -24.18 -1.59 -4.88
C GLY A 338 -25.56 -2.22 -4.65
N GLN A 339 -26.03 -3.10 -5.54
CA GLN A 339 -27.29 -3.85 -5.36
C GLN A 339 -27.10 -5.09 -4.46
N GLY A 340 -25.86 -5.57 -4.36
CA GLY A 340 -25.49 -6.75 -3.58
C GLY A 340 -25.25 -6.48 -2.10
N HIS A 341 -24.45 -7.35 -1.48
CA HIS A 341 -24.12 -7.25 -0.06
C HIS A 341 -23.02 -6.21 0.21
N TRP A 342 -23.30 -5.33 1.16
CA TRP A 342 -22.33 -4.40 1.71
C TRP A 342 -21.62 -5.01 2.93
N LEU A 343 -20.30 -4.89 2.96
CA LEU A 343 -19.42 -5.33 4.02
C LEU A 343 -18.99 -4.11 4.84
N PRO A 344 -19.49 -3.94 6.07
CA PRO A 344 -19.07 -2.81 6.91
C PRO A 344 -17.71 -3.08 7.55
N THR A 345 -16.97 -2.01 7.86
CA THR A 345 -15.78 -2.02 8.71
C THR A 345 -15.81 -0.84 9.68
N VAL A 346 -15.33 -1.07 10.90
CA VAL A 346 -15.07 -0.04 11.90
C VAL A 346 -13.74 -0.34 12.57
N GLY A 347 -13.05 0.68 13.04
CA GLY A 347 -11.86 0.44 13.84
C GLY A 347 -11.24 1.67 14.43
N VAL A 348 -10.15 1.42 15.16
CA VAL A 348 -9.34 2.43 15.83
C VAL A 348 -7.87 2.17 15.58
N GLY A 349 -7.09 3.24 15.56
CA GLY A 349 -5.67 3.20 15.24
C GLY A 349 -4.88 4.13 16.15
N TYR A 350 -3.70 3.68 16.54
CA TYR A 350 -2.69 4.51 17.18
C TYR A 350 -1.66 4.96 16.15
N ARG A 351 -1.13 6.17 16.31
CA ARG A 351 -0.10 6.77 15.47
C ARG A 351 1.08 7.20 16.32
N PHE A 352 2.28 6.90 15.83
CA PHE A 352 3.53 7.46 16.35
C PHE A 352 4.28 8.18 15.21
N GLU A 353 4.38 9.49 15.32
CA GLU A 353 5.04 10.37 14.34
C GLU A 353 6.57 10.21 14.42
N PHE A 354 7.16 9.39 13.57
CA PHE A 354 8.61 9.17 13.57
C PHE A 354 9.38 10.23 12.76
N LYS A 355 8.71 10.84 11.76
CA LYS A 355 9.12 12.08 11.09
C LYS A 355 7.91 13.01 11.03
N PRO A 356 8.07 14.34 10.95
CA PRO A 356 6.95 15.27 10.83
C PRO A 356 5.95 14.79 9.78
N ARG A 357 4.69 14.60 10.19
CA ARG A 357 3.58 14.10 9.36
C ARG A 357 3.81 12.72 8.73
N MET A 358 4.74 11.92 9.24
CA MET A 358 4.96 10.54 8.81
C MET A 358 4.84 9.63 10.03
N ASN A 359 3.78 8.81 10.03
CA ASN A 359 3.38 8.02 11.18
C ASN A 359 3.75 6.56 11.00
N VAL A 360 4.17 5.90 12.08
CA VAL A 360 4.00 4.46 12.25
C VAL A 360 2.60 4.25 12.82
N ARG A 361 1.84 3.33 12.24
CA ARG A 361 0.47 3.03 12.65
C ARG A 361 0.34 1.64 13.24
N LEU A 362 -0.49 1.53 14.27
CA LEU A 362 -1.05 0.28 14.77
C LEU A 362 -2.58 0.38 14.70
N ASP A 363 -3.17 -0.31 13.73
CA ASP A 363 -4.61 -0.28 13.45
C ASP A 363 -5.26 -1.59 13.91
N PHE A 364 -6.43 -1.49 14.55
CA PHE A 364 -7.32 -2.61 14.83
C PHE A 364 -8.68 -2.38 14.15
N GLY A 365 -8.97 -3.22 13.15
CA GLY A 365 -10.22 -3.18 12.39
C GLY A 365 -11.11 -4.38 12.65
N VAL A 366 -12.42 -4.13 12.67
CA VAL A 366 -13.47 -5.14 12.81
C VAL A 366 -14.36 -5.09 11.59
N GLY A 367 -14.48 -6.24 10.92
CA GLY A 367 -15.43 -6.49 9.84
C GLY A 367 -16.47 -7.54 10.25
N ARG A 368 -17.25 -8.00 9.29
CA ARG A 368 -18.27 -9.03 9.51
C ARG A 368 -17.60 -10.38 9.75
N ASN A 369 -17.70 -10.89 10.99
CA ASN A 369 -17.06 -12.13 11.44
C ASN A 369 -15.54 -12.17 11.14
N SER A 370 -14.89 -11.00 11.18
CA SER A 370 -13.49 -10.86 10.84
C SER A 370 -12.88 -9.72 11.64
N THR A 371 -11.62 -9.86 12.02
CA THR A 371 -10.83 -8.82 12.69
C THR A 371 -9.44 -8.80 12.09
N GLY A 372 -8.82 -7.63 12.06
CA GLY A 372 -7.47 -7.45 11.53
C GLY A 372 -6.67 -6.47 12.37
N VAL A 373 -5.42 -6.82 12.64
CA VAL A 373 -4.42 -5.92 13.21
C VAL A 373 -3.44 -5.57 12.11
N TYR A 374 -3.01 -4.31 12.04
CA TYR A 374 -2.05 -3.85 11.05
C TYR A 374 -1.00 -2.99 11.75
N PHE A 375 0.29 -3.32 11.57
CA PHE A 375 1.40 -2.47 11.97
C PHE A 375 2.20 -2.08 10.74
N GLN A 376 2.19 -0.80 10.36
CA GLN A 376 2.73 -0.31 9.10
C GLN A 376 3.26 1.13 9.21
N VAL A 377 3.97 1.59 8.17
CA VAL A 377 4.46 2.96 8.02
C VAL A 377 3.55 3.73 7.06
N GLY A 378 3.24 4.98 7.38
CA GLY A 378 2.34 5.86 6.62
C GLY A 378 0.89 5.79 7.11
N GLU A 379 0.07 6.74 6.63
CA GLU A 379 -1.38 6.68 6.79
C GLU A 379 -2.03 5.65 5.86
N ALA A 380 -3.29 5.33 6.11
CA ALA A 380 -4.05 4.38 5.30
C ALA A 380 -4.28 4.88 3.86
N PHE A 381 -4.46 6.19 3.71
CA PHE A 381 -4.66 6.88 2.44
C PHE A 381 -4.33 8.37 2.57
#